data_AF-A0AAE1DB07-F1
#
_entry.id   AF-A0AAE1DB07-F1
#
_cell.length_a   1.000
_cell.length_b   1.000
_cell.length_c   1.000
_cell.angle_alpha   90.00
_cell.angle_beta   90.00
_cell.angle_gamma   90.00
#
_symmetry.space_group_name_H-M   'P 1'
#
loop_
_entity.id
_entity.type
_entity.pdbx_description
1 polymer ?
#
loop_
_entity_poly.entity_id
_entity_poly.type
_entity_poly.pdbx_seq_one_letter_code
_entity_poly.pdbx_strand_id
1 'polypeptide(L)'
;MSHIAVCPLLIPVSDNQFSGFINVLGSSYRVSITIPTDGNLQDALLECEWRLHNQIRRKAGAIMQKLKDAVDMTSFLRDFILICETTLKSSVEQSKWFDTGPILQQIQELGWDRIQNVNSDLSQLQLTTIDDCGRQHIMAVSINKQDLASQPVCSVDLPEKLDFHWSGKSGLKHLYQQFEAAVSSYQHFWNMLKEIDDNCWILEPEHPTFSANHRRIALGPNISIHVVINCRQPNTLPECRLLGADSAVADLREKLNINLHRWDVDRSLLKNLEEVLDIDFPSPTSTSKEELSISCGICYCNLLDEEVPDVVCEEKRCGQPFHRTCLYEWLRSLSSRQSFNTMFGECPLCSHPIRVKVITS
;
A
#
# COMPACT_ATOMS: atom_id res chain seq x y z
N MET A 1 0.19 60.48 -10.63
CA MET A 1 -0.05 59.79 -9.35
C MET A 1 0.78 58.52 -9.34
N SER A 2 1.58 58.30 -8.29
CA SER A 2 2.54 57.19 -8.25
C SER A 2 1.83 55.83 -8.28
N HIS A 3 2.40 54.86 -9.00
CA HIS A 3 1.95 53.46 -9.05
C HIS A 3 1.82 52.82 -7.66
N ILE A 4 2.53 53.37 -6.68
CA ILE A 4 2.48 53.06 -5.24
C ILE A 4 1.07 53.18 -4.67
N ALA A 5 0.22 54.06 -5.20
CA ALA A 5 -1.17 54.22 -4.73
C ALA A 5 -2.08 53.02 -5.06
N VAL A 6 -1.71 52.19 -6.05
CA VAL A 6 -2.47 51.01 -6.48
C VAL A 6 -1.77 49.73 -6.05
N CYS A 7 -0.44 49.67 -6.22
CA CYS A 7 0.38 48.54 -5.80
C CYS A 7 1.51 49.05 -4.90
N PRO A 8 1.28 49.19 -3.58
CA PRO A 8 2.28 49.74 -2.66
C PRO A 8 3.52 48.85 -2.51
N LEU A 9 3.41 47.56 -2.88
CA LEU A 9 4.47 46.57 -2.81
C LEU A 9 5.20 46.35 -4.14
N LEU A 10 4.88 47.13 -5.18
CA LEU A 10 5.61 47.13 -6.45
C LEU A 10 6.64 48.26 -6.42
N ILE A 11 7.92 47.90 -6.37
CA ILE A 11 9.02 48.85 -6.10
C ILE A 11 9.89 48.96 -7.37
N PRO A 12 10.37 50.17 -7.73
CA PRO A 12 11.38 50.31 -8.77
C PRO A 12 12.70 49.66 -8.34
N VAL A 13 13.18 48.69 -9.12
CA VAL A 13 14.48 48.02 -8.95
C VAL A 13 15.57 48.74 -9.76
N SER A 14 15.19 49.34 -10.89
CA SER A 14 16.02 50.22 -11.72
C SER A 14 15.13 51.27 -12.39
N ASP A 15 15.71 52.24 -13.12
CA ASP A 15 14.95 53.31 -13.80
C ASP A 15 13.85 52.78 -14.74
N ASN A 16 14.02 51.55 -15.25
CA ASN A 16 13.15 50.92 -16.23
C ASN A 16 12.56 49.57 -15.75
N GLN A 17 12.76 49.18 -14.50
CA GLN A 17 12.27 47.89 -14.00
C GLN A 17 11.55 48.06 -12.66
N PHE A 18 10.34 47.55 -12.59
CA PHE A 18 9.51 47.50 -11.38
C PHE A 18 9.31 46.04 -10.98
N SER A 19 9.62 45.68 -9.74
CA SER A 19 9.43 44.32 -9.24
C SER A 19 8.82 44.35 -7.84
N GLY A 20 7.96 43.39 -7.55
CA GLY A 20 7.32 43.31 -6.25
C GLY A 20 6.06 42.47 -6.27
N PHE A 21 5.10 42.84 -5.42
CA PHE A 21 3.88 42.07 -5.22
C PHE A 21 2.63 42.89 -5.58
N ILE A 22 1.67 42.22 -6.19
CA ILE A 22 0.30 42.72 -6.37
C ILE A 22 -0.66 41.91 -5.51
N ASN A 23 -1.66 42.58 -4.94
CA ASN A 23 -2.69 41.93 -4.14
C ASN A 23 -3.94 41.75 -5.00
N VAL A 24 -4.36 40.50 -5.18
CA VAL A 24 -5.55 40.14 -5.95
C VAL A 24 -6.39 39.19 -5.09
N LEU A 25 -7.63 39.58 -4.77
CA LEU A 25 -8.56 38.80 -3.92
C LEU A 25 -7.96 38.35 -2.57
N GLY A 26 -7.16 39.21 -1.94
CA GLY A 26 -6.53 38.92 -0.64
C GLY A 26 -5.29 38.01 -0.70
N SER A 27 -4.85 37.60 -1.89
CA SER A 27 -3.60 36.86 -2.10
C SER A 27 -2.56 37.75 -2.79
N SER A 28 -1.29 37.64 -2.37
CA SER A 28 -0.18 38.39 -2.94
C SER A 28 0.54 37.56 -4.01
N TYR A 29 0.75 38.13 -5.19
CA TYR A 29 1.43 37.49 -6.31
C TYR A 29 2.64 38.31 -6.76
N ARG A 30 3.77 37.64 -7.02
CA ARG A 30 4.98 38.32 -7.51
C ARG A 30 4.86 38.68 -8.98
N VAL A 31 5.15 39.93 -9.31
CA VAL A 31 5.11 40.50 -10.65
C VAL A 31 6.35 41.36 -10.89
N SER A 32 6.88 41.31 -12.11
CA SER A 32 7.95 42.16 -12.60
C SER A 32 7.55 42.79 -13.92
N ILE A 33 7.74 44.10 -14.06
CA ILE A 33 7.44 44.87 -15.25
C ILE A 33 8.73 45.56 -15.69
N THR A 34 9.16 45.28 -16.92
CA THR A 34 10.35 45.88 -17.52
C THR A 34 9.93 46.75 -18.69
N ILE A 35 10.20 48.05 -18.60
CA ILE A 35 9.91 49.03 -19.66
C ILE A 35 11.14 49.14 -20.57
N PRO A 36 11.02 49.06 -21.90
CA PRO A 36 12.15 49.26 -22.80
C PRO A 36 12.76 50.66 -22.67
N THR A 37 14.01 50.82 -23.12
CA THR A 37 14.77 52.07 -23.07
C THR A 37 14.11 53.26 -23.76
N ASP A 38 13.13 53.01 -24.63
CA ASP A 38 12.36 54.01 -25.36
C ASP A 38 11.29 54.67 -24.48
N GLY A 39 11.15 54.25 -23.21
CA GLY A 39 10.26 54.85 -22.21
C GLY A 39 8.78 54.60 -22.46
N ASN A 40 8.43 53.82 -23.50
CA ASN A 40 7.06 53.53 -23.87
C ASN A 40 6.53 52.29 -23.13
N LEU A 41 5.41 52.46 -22.41
CA LEU A 41 4.72 51.39 -21.70
C LEU A 41 4.12 50.32 -22.63
N GLN A 42 3.91 50.66 -23.92
CA GLN A 42 3.28 49.78 -24.91
C GLN A 42 4.10 48.53 -25.28
N ASP A 43 5.41 48.59 -25.04
CA ASP A 43 6.34 47.50 -25.31
C ASP A 43 6.91 46.90 -23.99
N ALA A 44 6.27 47.18 -22.86
CA ALA A 44 6.68 46.67 -21.56
C ALA A 44 6.52 45.14 -21.46
N LEU A 45 7.55 44.50 -20.91
CA LEU A 45 7.56 43.07 -20.61
C LEU A 45 6.96 42.85 -19.21
N LEU A 46 5.87 42.05 -19.15
CA LEU A 46 5.23 41.64 -17.90
C LEU A 46 5.59 40.19 -17.58
N GLU A 47 6.33 39.99 -16.49
CA GLU A 47 6.62 38.69 -15.92
C GLU A 47 5.86 38.51 -14.60
N CYS A 48 5.40 37.30 -14.32
CA CYS A 48 4.73 36.98 -13.06
C CYS A 48 5.08 35.57 -12.62
N GLU A 49 4.87 35.29 -11.33
CA GLU A 49 5.03 33.94 -10.80
C GLU A 49 4.16 32.91 -11.52
N TRP A 50 4.63 31.66 -11.54
CA TRP A 50 4.02 30.58 -12.31
C TRP A 50 2.54 30.34 -11.99
N ARG A 51 2.14 30.53 -10.73
CA ARG A 51 0.76 30.34 -10.26
C ARG A 51 -0.19 31.32 -10.96
N LEU A 52 0.16 32.60 -10.94
CA LEU A 52 -0.60 33.65 -11.60
C LEU A 52 -0.56 33.46 -13.12
N HIS A 53 0.63 33.20 -13.68
CA HIS A 53 0.83 33.01 -15.12
C HIS A 53 -0.10 31.91 -15.68
N ASN A 54 -0.19 30.76 -15.01
CA ASN A 54 -1.00 29.64 -15.48
C ASN A 54 -2.51 29.94 -15.45
N GLN A 55 -2.94 30.82 -14.54
CA GLN A 55 -4.34 31.24 -14.41
C GLN A 55 -4.71 32.30 -15.46
N ILE A 56 -3.81 33.23 -15.78
CA ILE A 56 -4.08 34.34 -16.71
C ILE A 56 -3.68 34.07 -18.16
N ARG A 57 -2.95 32.97 -18.46
CA ARG A 57 -2.46 32.64 -19.81
C ARG A 57 -3.53 32.67 -20.90
N ARG A 58 -4.78 32.30 -20.57
CA ARG A 58 -5.92 32.30 -21.50
C ARG A 58 -6.39 33.70 -21.89
N LYS A 59 -6.05 34.73 -21.08
CA LYS A 59 -6.34 36.14 -21.32
C LYS A 59 -5.08 36.96 -21.66
N ALA A 60 -3.96 36.31 -22.01
CA ALA A 60 -2.72 37.00 -22.36
C ALA A 60 -2.92 38.07 -23.45
N GLY A 61 -3.76 37.80 -24.46
CA GLY A 61 -4.09 38.77 -25.51
C GLY A 61 -4.82 40.02 -24.98
N ALA A 62 -5.72 39.86 -24.01
CA ALA A 62 -6.42 41.00 -23.40
C ALA A 62 -5.48 41.83 -22.51
N ILE A 63 -4.53 41.20 -21.83
CA ILE A 63 -3.51 41.88 -21.03
C ILE A 63 -2.57 42.68 -21.93
N MET A 64 -2.11 42.11 -23.04
CA MET A 64 -1.29 42.81 -24.04
C MET A 64 -2.04 43.99 -24.66
N GLN A 65 -3.34 43.86 -24.92
CA GLN A 65 -4.16 44.96 -25.43
C GLN A 65 -4.27 46.10 -24.40
N LYS A 66 -4.49 45.78 -23.12
CA LYS A 66 -4.50 46.77 -22.04
C LYS A 66 -3.16 47.44 -21.79
N LEU A 67 -2.06 46.76 -22.09
CA LEU A 67 -0.71 47.33 -22.04
C LEU A 67 -0.48 48.36 -23.17
N LYS A 68 -1.09 48.13 -24.35
CA LYS A 68 -1.06 49.09 -25.48
C LYS A 68 -1.94 50.32 -25.26
N ASP A 69 -3.10 50.12 -24.64
CA ASP A 69 -4.09 51.18 -24.39
C ASP A 69 -3.77 52.03 -23.15
N ALA A 70 -2.79 51.63 -22.33
CA ALA A 70 -2.46 52.30 -21.08
C ALA A 70 -1.75 53.64 -21.30
N VAL A 71 -2.26 54.69 -20.67
CA VAL A 71 -1.68 56.04 -20.68
C VAL A 71 -0.62 56.20 -19.58
N ASP A 72 -0.75 55.44 -18.48
CA ASP A 72 0.19 55.45 -17.37
C ASP A 72 0.25 54.08 -16.65
N MET A 73 1.33 53.86 -15.89
CA MET A 73 1.53 52.61 -15.13
C MET A 73 0.36 52.31 -14.17
N THR A 74 -0.26 53.37 -13.63
CA THR A 74 -1.35 53.27 -12.66
C THR A 74 -2.64 52.75 -13.29
N SER A 75 -3.02 53.22 -14.48
CA SER A 75 -4.18 52.72 -15.23
C SER A 75 -3.98 51.27 -15.66
N PHE A 76 -2.79 50.91 -16.15
CA PHE A 76 -2.46 49.53 -16.47
C PHE A 76 -2.62 48.60 -15.27
N LEU A 77 -2.06 48.96 -14.11
CA LEU A 77 -2.12 48.11 -12.92
C LEU A 77 -3.55 47.87 -12.43
N ARG A 78 -4.44 48.88 -12.53
CA ARG A 78 -5.86 48.70 -12.19
C ARG A 78 -6.56 47.74 -13.13
N ASP A 79 -6.36 47.90 -14.44
CA ASP A 79 -6.93 47.03 -15.46
C ASP A 79 -6.37 45.60 -15.36
N PHE A 80 -5.07 45.47 -15.07
CA PHE A 80 -4.40 44.19 -14.85
C PHE A 80 -4.94 43.48 -13.61
N ILE A 81 -5.07 44.18 -12.48
CA ILE A 81 -5.69 43.62 -11.26
C ILE A 81 -7.12 43.19 -11.57
N LEU A 82 -7.93 43.99 -12.26
CA LEU A 82 -9.30 43.65 -12.61
C LEU A 82 -9.39 42.40 -13.50
N ILE A 83 -8.48 42.25 -14.47
CA ILE A 83 -8.39 41.03 -15.31
C ILE A 83 -8.01 39.83 -14.44
N CYS A 84 -7.06 39.99 -13.52
CA CYS A 84 -6.68 38.92 -12.59
C CYS A 84 -7.87 38.55 -11.68
N GLU A 85 -8.57 39.52 -11.09
CA GLU A 85 -9.73 39.28 -10.23
C GLU A 85 -10.86 38.58 -10.97
N THR A 86 -11.22 39.02 -12.17
CA THR A 86 -12.29 38.38 -12.95
C THR A 86 -11.95 36.96 -13.36
N THR A 87 -10.68 36.71 -13.70
CA THR A 87 -10.20 35.37 -14.08
C THR A 87 -10.14 34.44 -12.87
N LEU A 88 -9.67 34.96 -11.73
CA LEU A 88 -9.61 34.21 -10.48
C LEU A 88 -11.01 33.94 -9.92
N LYS A 89 -11.93 34.91 -9.93
CA LYS A 89 -13.34 34.69 -9.55
C LYS A 89 -13.99 33.61 -10.40
N SER A 90 -13.78 33.63 -11.73
CA SER A 90 -14.29 32.57 -12.61
C SER A 90 -13.64 31.20 -12.38
N SER A 91 -12.39 31.16 -11.90
CA SER A 91 -11.71 29.92 -11.51
C SER A 91 -12.18 29.39 -10.15
N VAL A 92 -12.55 30.28 -9.23
CA VAL A 92 -13.15 29.95 -7.93
C VAL A 92 -14.57 29.41 -8.12
N GLU A 93 -15.34 29.95 -9.06
CA GLU A 93 -16.66 29.41 -9.44
C GLU A 93 -16.58 28.05 -10.17
N GLN A 94 -15.47 27.76 -10.86
CA GLN A 94 -15.21 26.45 -11.47
C GLN A 94 -14.67 25.41 -10.48
N SER A 95 -14.07 25.85 -9.37
CA SER A 95 -13.86 24.98 -8.21
C SER A 95 -15.17 24.89 -7.45
N LYS A 96 -16.15 24.23 -8.09
CA LYS A 96 -17.32 23.69 -7.40
C LYS A 96 -16.80 23.03 -6.13
N TRP A 97 -17.17 23.61 -4.99
CA TRP A 97 -17.14 22.93 -3.72
C TRP A 97 -17.67 21.53 -3.99
N PHE A 98 -16.88 20.50 -3.66
CA PHE A 98 -17.43 19.15 -3.62
C PHE A 98 -18.69 19.26 -2.79
N ASP A 99 -19.85 19.04 -3.40
CA ASP A 99 -21.09 18.94 -2.64
C ASP A 99 -20.95 17.66 -1.84
N THR A 100 -20.44 17.84 -0.63
CA THR A 100 -20.18 16.79 0.33
C THR A 100 -21.45 16.42 1.08
N GLY A 101 -22.55 17.16 0.86
CA GLY A 101 -23.86 16.90 1.46
C GLY A 101 -24.34 15.46 1.28
N PRO A 102 -24.31 14.89 0.06
CA PRO A 102 -24.72 13.50 -0.17
C PRO A 102 -23.85 12.48 0.59
N ILE A 103 -22.53 12.69 0.66
CA ILE A 103 -21.62 11.78 1.37
C ILE A 103 -21.83 11.89 2.88
N LEU A 104 -21.98 13.11 3.40
CA LEU A 104 -22.27 13.37 4.81
C LEU A 104 -23.61 12.76 5.23
N GLN A 105 -24.64 12.83 4.38
CA GLN A 105 -25.91 12.17 4.63
C GLN A 105 -25.74 10.64 4.68
N GLN A 106 -25.00 10.05 3.76
CA GLN A 106 -24.72 8.61 3.77
C GLN A 106 -23.92 8.17 5.00
N ILE A 107 -22.97 9.01 5.46
CA ILE A 107 -22.23 8.80 6.70
C ILE A 107 -23.18 8.86 7.91
N GLN A 108 -24.09 9.83 7.94
CA GLN A 108 -25.08 9.97 9.01
C GLN A 108 -26.06 8.78 9.04
N GLU A 109 -26.46 8.27 7.87
CA GLU A 109 -27.31 7.07 7.74
C GLU A 109 -26.59 5.77 8.12
N LEU A 110 -25.26 5.72 7.93
CA LEU A 110 -24.41 4.60 8.35
C LEU A 110 -24.15 4.61 9.86
N GLY A 111 -23.91 5.79 10.43
CA GLY A 111 -23.46 5.98 11.81
C GLY A 111 -21.99 6.37 11.89
N TRP A 112 -21.69 7.42 12.66
CA TRP A 112 -20.32 7.93 12.87
C TRP A 112 -19.45 6.98 13.70
N ASP A 113 -20.06 6.10 14.48
CA ASP A 113 -19.41 5.05 15.26
C ASP A 113 -18.64 4.04 14.40
N ARG A 114 -19.03 3.90 13.13
CA ARG A 114 -18.46 2.95 12.17
C ARG A 114 -17.33 3.54 11.34
N ILE A 115 -16.97 4.80 11.59
CA ILE A 115 -15.97 5.54 10.82
C ILE A 115 -14.73 5.73 11.69
N GLN A 116 -13.60 5.20 11.23
CA GLN A 116 -12.33 5.32 11.94
C GLN A 116 -11.56 6.57 11.52
N ASN A 117 -11.54 6.87 10.22
CA ASN A 117 -10.80 8.00 9.69
C ASN A 117 -11.45 8.52 8.41
N VAL A 118 -11.31 9.83 8.20
CA VAL A 118 -11.84 10.54 7.05
C VAL A 118 -10.88 11.64 6.66
N ASN A 119 -10.58 11.74 5.37
CA ASN A 119 -9.73 12.82 4.88
C ASN A 119 -10.50 14.16 4.77
N SER A 120 -9.75 15.26 4.68
CA SER A 120 -10.31 16.63 4.69
C SER A 120 -11.26 16.95 3.53
N ASP A 121 -11.27 16.14 2.49
CA ASP A 121 -12.09 16.34 1.29
C ASP A 121 -13.17 15.26 1.10
N LEU A 122 -13.36 14.37 2.09
CA LEU A 122 -14.35 13.29 2.13
C LEU A 122 -14.26 12.28 0.97
N SER A 123 -13.13 12.23 0.25
CA SER A 123 -12.91 11.24 -0.81
C SER A 123 -12.31 9.94 -0.33
N GLN A 124 -11.69 9.92 0.84
CA GLN A 124 -11.12 8.73 1.45
C GLN A 124 -11.74 8.53 2.82
N LEU A 125 -12.41 7.39 2.98
CA LEU A 125 -13.08 6.98 4.20
C LEU A 125 -12.48 5.66 4.67
N GLN A 126 -12.29 5.51 5.97
CA GLN A 126 -11.95 4.24 6.60
C GLN A 126 -13.11 3.81 7.49
N LEU A 127 -13.79 2.74 7.06
CA LEU A 127 -14.88 2.13 7.79
C LEU A 127 -14.34 1.01 8.65
N THR A 128 -14.87 0.86 9.87
CA THR A 128 -14.44 -0.17 10.80
C THR A 128 -15.62 -1.03 11.25
N THR A 129 -15.37 -2.32 11.45
CA THR A 129 -16.29 -3.24 12.10
C THR A 129 -15.53 -4.08 13.11
N ILE A 130 -16.21 -4.49 14.17
CA ILE A 130 -15.67 -5.39 15.19
C ILE A 130 -16.46 -6.68 15.07
N ASP A 131 -15.75 -7.80 14.95
CA ASP A 131 -16.41 -9.08 14.88
C ASP A 131 -16.76 -9.69 16.24
N ASP A 132 -17.42 -10.86 16.22
CA ASP A 132 -17.90 -11.56 17.43
C ASP A 132 -16.76 -11.93 18.40
N CYS A 133 -15.53 -12.02 17.90
CA CYS A 133 -14.33 -12.32 18.70
C CYS A 133 -13.57 -11.05 19.12
N GLY A 134 -14.12 -9.86 18.87
CA GLY A 134 -13.53 -8.58 19.24
C GLY A 134 -12.41 -8.10 18.30
N ARG A 135 -12.25 -8.71 17.12
CA ARG A 135 -11.21 -8.30 16.16
C ARG A 135 -11.71 -7.13 15.33
N GLN A 136 -10.86 -6.12 15.18
CA GLN A 136 -11.16 -4.92 14.42
C GLN A 136 -10.76 -5.10 12.95
N HIS A 137 -11.73 -4.95 12.06
CA HIS A 137 -11.53 -5.00 10.61
C HIS A 137 -11.72 -3.60 10.03
N ILE A 138 -10.90 -3.25 9.04
CA ILE A 138 -10.87 -1.92 8.43
C ILE A 138 -11.05 -2.05 6.92
N MET A 139 -11.97 -1.25 6.36
CA MET A 139 -12.21 -1.10 4.93
C MET A 139 -11.91 0.33 4.50
N ALA A 140 -10.95 0.49 3.59
CA ALA A 140 -10.67 1.78 2.97
C ALA A 140 -11.58 1.96 1.73
N VAL A 141 -12.28 3.09 1.66
CA VAL A 141 -13.21 3.43 0.59
C VAL A 141 -12.76 4.74 -0.05
N SER A 142 -12.45 4.67 -1.34
CA SER A 142 -12.09 5.81 -2.18
C SER A 142 -13.25 6.17 -3.10
N ILE A 143 -13.83 7.36 -2.91
CA ILE A 143 -14.95 7.87 -3.68
C ILE A 143 -14.44 8.69 -4.87
N ASN A 144 -14.99 8.41 -6.06
CA ASN A 144 -14.69 9.23 -7.23
C ASN A 144 -15.44 10.56 -7.16
N LYS A 145 -14.66 11.61 -6.99
CA LYS A 145 -15.09 13.01 -6.91
C LYS A 145 -15.77 13.55 -8.18
N GLN A 146 -15.50 12.97 -9.35
CA GLN A 146 -16.07 13.38 -10.63
C GLN A 146 -17.40 12.68 -10.94
N ASP A 147 -17.65 11.54 -10.29
CA ASP A 147 -18.85 10.74 -10.49
C ASP A 147 -19.23 9.98 -9.20
N LEU A 148 -20.12 10.56 -8.40
CA LEU A 148 -20.62 9.98 -7.16
C LEU A 148 -21.53 8.75 -7.38
N ALA A 149 -22.00 8.50 -8.61
CA ALA A 149 -22.77 7.31 -8.94
C ALA A 149 -21.87 6.12 -9.31
N SER A 150 -20.60 6.38 -9.65
CA SER A 150 -19.62 5.32 -9.90
C SER A 150 -19.29 4.52 -8.64
N GLN A 151 -18.95 3.24 -8.83
CA GLN A 151 -18.58 2.37 -7.72
C GLN A 151 -17.30 2.88 -7.05
N PRO A 152 -17.30 3.08 -5.72
CA PRO A 152 -16.09 3.49 -5.03
C PRO A 152 -15.06 2.35 -5.01
N VAL A 153 -13.79 2.72 -5.07
CA VAL A 153 -12.70 1.74 -4.96
C VAL A 153 -12.57 1.37 -3.50
N CYS A 154 -12.86 0.10 -3.19
CA CYS A 154 -12.80 -0.43 -1.85
C CYS A 154 -11.57 -1.34 -1.72
N SER A 155 -10.80 -1.15 -0.66
CA SER A 155 -9.68 -2.02 -0.29
C SER A 155 -9.93 -2.57 1.10
N VAL A 156 -9.90 -3.90 1.22
CA VAL A 156 -10.14 -4.63 2.46
C VAL A 156 -9.13 -5.75 2.58
N ASP A 157 -8.62 -5.95 3.78
CA ASP A 157 -7.74 -7.05 4.13
C ASP A 157 -8.58 -8.33 4.37
N LEU A 158 -9.01 -8.99 3.29
CA LEU A 158 -9.76 -10.25 3.35
C LEU A 158 -9.01 -11.38 2.60
N PRO A 159 -9.22 -12.65 2.99
CA PRO A 159 -8.55 -13.79 2.33
C PRO A 159 -8.82 -13.90 0.83
N GLU A 160 -10.04 -13.52 0.41
CA GLU A 160 -10.43 -13.44 -0.99
C GLU A 160 -10.89 -12.02 -1.32
N LYS A 161 -10.68 -11.63 -2.57
CA LYS A 161 -11.17 -10.34 -3.09
C LYS A 161 -12.70 -10.29 -2.99
N LEU A 162 -13.19 -9.26 -2.32
CA LEU A 162 -14.62 -9.01 -2.19
C LEU A 162 -15.14 -8.20 -3.38
N ASP A 163 -15.98 -8.82 -4.22
CA ASP A 163 -16.66 -8.13 -5.31
C ASP A 163 -17.94 -7.47 -4.78
N PHE A 164 -17.89 -6.14 -4.66
CA PHE A 164 -19.03 -5.36 -4.18
C PHE A 164 -20.08 -5.21 -5.28
N HIS A 165 -21.33 -5.56 -4.93
CA HIS A 165 -22.48 -5.28 -5.77
C HIS A 165 -22.86 -3.82 -5.60
N TRP A 166 -22.69 -3.02 -6.66
CA TRP A 166 -22.99 -1.60 -6.67
C TRP A 166 -24.00 -1.26 -7.76
N SER A 167 -25.00 -0.45 -7.41
CA SER A 167 -25.97 0.13 -8.34
C SER A 167 -26.12 1.62 -8.04
N GLY A 168 -26.67 2.42 -8.96
CA GLY A 168 -26.87 3.86 -8.75
C GLY A 168 -27.83 4.25 -7.60
N LYS A 169 -28.43 3.26 -6.91
CA LYS A 169 -29.22 3.42 -5.68
C LYS A 169 -28.48 2.94 -4.42
N SER A 170 -27.30 2.38 -4.58
CA SER A 170 -26.47 1.88 -3.48
C SER A 170 -25.72 3.05 -2.85
N GLY A 171 -25.59 3.02 -1.52
CA GLY A 171 -24.80 3.98 -0.76
C GLY A 171 -23.80 3.28 0.15
N LEU A 172 -23.04 4.06 0.93
CA LEU A 172 -22.04 3.55 1.88
C LEU A 172 -22.60 2.47 2.82
N LYS A 173 -23.86 2.59 3.24
CA LYS A 173 -24.53 1.59 4.08
C LYS A 173 -24.61 0.21 3.41
N HIS A 174 -24.87 0.16 2.11
CA HIS A 174 -24.95 -1.11 1.38
C HIS A 174 -23.58 -1.78 1.26
N LEU A 175 -22.51 -0.99 1.03
CA LEU A 175 -21.14 -1.48 1.05
C LEU A 175 -20.76 -2.01 2.42
N TYR A 176 -21.12 -1.28 3.49
CA TYR A 176 -20.86 -1.70 4.85
C TYR A 176 -21.56 -3.02 5.18
N GLN A 177 -22.81 -3.21 4.78
CA GLN A 177 -23.54 -4.47 4.98
C GLN A 177 -22.88 -5.65 4.27
N GLN A 178 -22.40 -5.46 3.03
CA GLN A 178 -21.65 -6.49 2.30
C GLN A 178 -20.31 -6.81 2.99
N PHE A 179 -19.62 -5.78 3.50
CA PHE A 179 -18.39 -5.94 4.26
C PHE A 179 -18.61 -6.70 5.59
N GLU A 180 -19.62 -6.31 6.37
CA GLU A 180 -19.99 -6.97 7.63
C GLU A 180 -20.39 -8.44 7.40
N ALA A 181 -21.15 -8.72 6.33
CA ALA A 181 -21.50 -10.09 5.95
C ALA A 181 -20.26 -10.91 5.55
N ALA A 182 -19.32 -10.31 4.82
CA ALA A 182 -18.07 -10.97 4.45
C ALA A 182 -17.22 -11.29 5.69
N VAL A 183 -17.05 -10.32 6.60
CA VAL A 183 -16.33 -10.51 7.88
C VAL A 183 -16.99 -11.61 8.72
N SER A 184 -18.32 -11.65 8.76
CA SER A 184 -19.07 -12.69 9.47
C SER A 184 -18.82 -14.08 8.87
N SER A 185 -18.63 -14.18 7.55
CA SER A 185 -18.38 -15.46 6.88
C SER A 185 -17.00 -16.07 7.18
N TYR A 186 -16.01 -15.24 7.51
CA TYR A 186 -14.63 -15.68 7.78
C TYR A 186 -14.32 -15.89 9.27
N GLN A 187 -15.31 -15.74 10.17
CA GLN A 187 -15.10 -15.91 11.62
C GLN A 187 -14.44 -17.23 11.97
N HIS A 188 -14.96 -18.33 11.40
CA HIS A 188 -14.46 -19.67 11.67
C HIS A 188 -13.00 -19.84 11.22
N PHE A 189 -12.67 -19.31 10.04
CA PHE A 189 -11.31 -19.33 9.50
C PHE A 189 -10.32 -18.56 10.40
N TRP A 190 -10.65 -17.34 10.81
CA TRP A 190 -9.76 -16.57 11.67
C TRP A 190 -9.64 -17.14 13.09
N ASN A 191 -10.69 -17.79 13.61
CA ASN A 191 -10.64 -18.46 14.91
C ASN A 191 -9.68 -19.65 14.88
N MET A 192 -9.72 -20.44 13.81
CA MET A 192 -8.77 -21.52 13.59
C MET A 192 -7.33 -21.02 13.46
N LEU A 193 -7.10 -19.97 12.67
CA LEU A 193 -5.77 -19.39 12.54
C LEU A 193 -5.25 -18.87 13.89
N LYS A 194 -6.12 -18.22 14.67
CA LYS A 194 -5.77 -17.74 16.00
C LYS A 194 -5.32 -18.87 16.94
N GLU A 195 -5.99 -20.02 16.89
CA GLU A 195 -5.58 -21.20 17.67
C GLU A 195 -4.14 -21.63 17.33
N ILE A 196 -3.77 -21.63 16.04
CA ILE A 196 -2.41 -21.97 15.62
C ILE A 196 -1.43 -20.87 16.03
N ASP A 197 -1.78 -19.61 15.78
CA ASP A 197 -0.93 -18.45 16.08
C ASP A 197 -0.64 -18.34 17.60
N ASP A 198 -1.59 -18.74 18.46
CA ASP A 198 -1.42 -18.73 19.92
C ASP A 198 -0.64 -19.95 20.46
N ASN A 199 -0.75 -21.11 19.83
CA ASN A 199 -0.19 -22.37 20.34
C ASN A 199 1.13 -22.80 19.69
N CYS A 200 1.45 -22.29 18.50
CA CYS A 200 2.60 -22.73 17.70
C CYS A 200 3.56 -21.58 17.40
N TRP A 201 4.81 -21.93 17.09
CA TRP A 201 5.78 -20.98 16.56
C TRP A 201 5.54 -20.71 15.06
N ILE A 202 4.87 -19.60 14.76
CA ILE A 202 4.73 -19.08 13.40
C ILE A 202 6.03 -18.39 12.98
N LEU A 203 6.63 -18.91 11.91
CA LEU A 203 7.80 -18.31 11.26
C LEU A 203 7.35 -17.25 10.26
N GLU A 204 6.34 -17.56 9.44
CA GLU A 204 5.79 -16.64 8.44
C GLU A 204 4.27 -16.77 8.28
N PRO A 205 3.58 -15.65 7.99
CA PRO A 205 4.09 -14.28 8.08
C PRO A 205 4.40 -13.87 9.54
N GLU A 206 5.45 -13.06 9.77
CA GLU A 206 5.83 -12.59 11.12
C GLU A 206 4.72 -11.73 11.76
N HIS A 207 4.01 -10.99 10.91
CA HIS A 207 2.82 -10.22 11.28
C HIS A 207 1.65 -10.65 10.38
N PRO A 208 0.88 -11.68 10.78
CA PRO A 208 -0.23 -12.15 9.96
C PRO A 208 -1.30 -11.08 9.79
N THR A 209 -1.62 -10.80 8.54
CA THR A 209 -2.78 -9.99 8.12
C THR A 209 -4.04 -10.86 8.05
N PHE A 210 -5.21 -10.23 7.96
CA PHE A 210 -6.47 -10.97 7.82
C PHE A 210 -6.63 -11.63 6.45
N SER A 211 -5.88 -11.17 5.44
CA SER A 211 -5.75 -11.81 4.12
C SER A 211 -4.82 -13.02 4.09
N ALA A 212 -3.94 -13.18 5.08
CA ALA A 212 -2.93 -14.23 5.06
C ALA A 212 -3.57 -15.62 5.27
N ASN A 213 -3.65 -16.40 4.18
CA ASN A 213 -4.21 -17.75 4.14
C ASN A 213 -3.18 -18.88 4.33
N HIS A 214 -1.94 -18.54 4.64
CA HIS A 214 -0.88 -19.50 4.87
C HIS A 214 -0.20 -19.24 6.21
N ARG A 215 0.41 -20.31 6.76
CA ARG A 215 1.26 -20.27 7.94
C ARG A 215 2.45 -21.19 7.73
N ARG A 216 3.65 -20.68 7.93
CA ARG A 216 4.85 -21.49 8.11
C ARG A 216 5.06 -21.70 9.60
N ILE A 217 4.93 -22.94 10.04
CA ILE A 217 4.98 -23.33 11.44
C ILE A 217 6.28 -24.10 11.69
N ALA A 218 7.02 -23.74 12.73
CA ALA A 218 8.21 -24.49 13.13
C ALA A 218 7.80 -25.86 13.71
N LEU A 219 8.47 -26.93 13.27
CA LEU A 219 8.32 -28.27 13.83
C LEU A 219 9.50 -28.65 14.73
N GLY A 220 10.65 -28.00 14.53
CA GLY A 220 11.89 -28.23 15.27
C GLY A 220 13.07 -27.47 14.64
N PRO A 221 14.30 -27.72 15.10
CA PRO A 221 15.48 -27.05 14.57
C PRO A 221 15.65 -27.30 13.06
N ASN A 222 15.62 -26.23 12.26
CA ASN A 222 15.72 -26.29 10.79
C ASN A 222 14.63 -27.11 10.09
N ILE A 223 13.49 -27.37 10.75
CA ILE A 223 12.34 -28.07 10.17
C ILE A 223 11.08 -27.23 10.38
N SER A 224 10.33 -27.02 9.31
CA SER A 224 9.08 -26.28 9.33
C SER A 224 8.06 -26.90 8.38
N ILE A 225 6.79 -26.62 8.61
CA ILE A 225 5.69 -26.97 7.71
C ILE A 225 5.03 -25.69 7.22
N HIS A 226 4.89 -25.56 5.91
CA HIS A 226 4.13 -24.50 5.27
C HIS A 226 2.74 -25.04 4.94
N VAL A 227 1.72 -24.45 5.56
CA VAL A 227 0.31 -24.85 5.45
C VAL A 227 -0.45 -23.75 4.74
N VAL A 228 -1.15 -24.06 3.64
CA VAL A 228 -2.06 -23.14 2.94
C VAL A 228 -3.49 -23.61 3.15
N ILE A 229 -4.30 -22.75 3.76
CA ILE A 229 -5.63 -23.08 4.26
C ILE A 229 -6.68 -22.49 3.33
N ASN A 230 -7.70 -23.29 3.02
CA ASN A 230 -8.85 -22.81 2.28
C ASN A 230 -9.75 -21.97 3.20
N CYS A 231 -9.83 -20.66 2.95
CA CYS A 231 -10.61 -19.74 3.78
C CYS A 231 -12.14 -20.01 3.79
N ARG A 232 -12.68 -20.67 2.76
CA ARG A 232 -14.10 -21.06 2.68
C ARG A 232 -14.38 -22.37 3.39
N GLN A 233 -13.38 -23.25 3.48
CA GLN A 233 -13.49 -24.59 4.05
C GLN A 233 -12.27 -24.90 4.93
N PRO A 234 -12.12 -24.20 6.07
CA PRO A 234 -10.88 -24.23 6.83
C PRO A 234 -10.59 -25.60 7.48
N ASN A 235 -11.61 -26.44 7.71
CA ASN A 235 -11.44 -27.77 8.32
C ASN A 235 -11.04 -28.86 7.32
N THR A 236 -11.03 -28.55 6.02
CA THR A 236 -10.57 -29.50 5.00
C THR A 236 -9.05 -29.64 5.06
N LEU A 237 -8.53 -30.75 4.51
CA LEU A 237 -7.08 -30.98 4.43
C LEU A 237 -6.40 -29.82 3.67
N PRO A 238 -5.54 -29.02 4.32
CA PRO A 238 -4.84 -27.93 3.67
C PRO A 238 -3.66 -28.42 2.83
N GLU A 239 -3.15 -27.57 1.95
CA GLU A 239 -1.91 -27.88 1.24
C GLU A 239 -0.74 -27.79 2.22
N CYS A 240 -0.07 -28.91 2.45
CA CYS A 240 1.03 -29.03 3.40
C CYS A 240 2.34 -29.25 2.67
N ARG A 241 3.34 -28.39 2.91
CA ARG A 241 4.70 -28.53 2.39
C ARG A 241 5.70 -28.55 3.55
N LEU A 242 6.33 -29.70 3.77
CA LEU A 242 7.44 -29.83 4.72
C LEU A 242 8.72 -29.23 4.14
N LEU A 243 9.40 -28.43 4.94
CA LEU A 243 10.63 -27.71 4.61
C LEU A 243 11.72 -28.07 5.64
N GLY A 244 12.87 -28.52 5.17
CA GLY A 244 13.98 -28.99 6.00
C GLY A 244 14.93 -29.86 5.19
N ALA A 245 15.99 -30.38 5.82
CA ALA A 245 16.87 -31.36 5.18
C ALA A 245 16.08 -32.63 4.81
N ASP A 246 16.27 -33.18 3.61
CA ASP A 246 15.50 -34.33 3.11
C ASP A 246 15.51 -35.51 4.09
N SER A 247 16.65 -35.78 4.74
CA SER A 247 16.77 -36.84 5.74
C SER A 247 15.96 -36.60 7.03
N ALA A 248 15.64 -35.36 7.35
CA ALA A 248 14.88 -34.99 8.55
C ALA A 248 13.37 -34.89 8.28
N VAL A 249 12.97 -34.53 7.05
CA VAL A 249 11.56 -34.44 6.65
C VAL A 249 11.01 -35.74 6.07
N ALA A 250 11.86 -36.70 5.69
CA ALA A 250 11.44 -37.97 5.10
C ALA A 250 10.45 -38.74 6.00
N ASP A 251 10.79 -38.91 7.28
CA ASP A 251 9.94 -39.60 8.26
C ASP A 251 8.60 -38.88 8.45
N LEU A 252 8.63 -37.54 8.58
CA LEU A 252 7.42 -36.72 8.71
C LEU A 252 6.54 -36.78 7.45
N ARG A 253 7.14 -36.85 6.27
CA ARG A 253 6.41 -36.99 4.99
C ARG A 253 5.76 -38.37 4.87
N GLU A 254 6.43 -39.42 5.33
CA GLU A 254 5.85 -40.76 5.39
C GLU A 254 4.67 -40.81 6.37
N LYS A 255 4.85 -40.28 7.59
CA LYS A 255 3.79 -40.16 8.60
C LYS A 255 2.58 -39.39 8.06
N LEU A 256 2.81 -38.23 7.44
CA LEU A 256 1.77 -37.42 6.81
C LEU A 256 0.96 -38.27 5.84
N ASN A 257 1.61 -38.92 4.86
CA ASN A 257 0.95 -39.73 3.83
C ASN A 257 0.17 -40.93 4.40
N ILE A 258 0.74 -41.64 5.37
CA ILE A 258 0.10 -42.80 5.99
C ILE A 258 -1.12 -42.37 6.79
N ASN A 259 -1.00 -41.29 7.58
CA ASN A 259 -2.03 -40.86 8.52
C ASN A 259 -3.08 -39.91 7.91
N LEU A 260 -2.98 -39.53 6.62
CA LEU A 260 -3.97 -38.66 5.96
C LEU A 260 -5.42 -39.14 6.15
N HIS A 261 -5.64 -40.45 6.20
CA HIS A 261 -6.98 -41.04 6.41
C HIS A 261 -7.57 -40.75 7.80
N ARG A 262 -6.76 -40.30 8.77
CA ARG A 262 -7.19 -39.93 10.12
C ARG A 262 -7.66 -38.49 10.23
N TRP A 263 -7.58 -37.72 9.16
CA TRP A 263 -8.04 -36.33 9.13
C TRP A 263 -9.53 -36.26 9.45
N ASP A 264 -9.89 -35.52 10.49
CA ASP A 264 -11.25 -35.40 10.98
C ASP A 264 -11.73 -33.96 10.83
N VAL A 265 -12.73 -33.75 9.96
CA VAL A 265 -13.27 -32.41 9.68
C VAL A 265 -13.96 -31.77 10.88
N ASP A 266 -14.32 -32.54 11.90
CA ASP A 266 -14.94 -32.01 13.12
C ASP A 266 -13.89 -31.56 14.16
N ARG A 267 -12.61 -31.86 13.94
CA ARG A 267 -11.49 -31.44 14.81
C ARG A 267 -10.87 -30.13 14.34
N SER A 268 -10.17 -29.47 15.27
CA SER A 268 -9.39 -28.28 14.92
C SER A 268 -8.22 -28.63 14.02
N LEU A 269 -7.78 -27.65 13.22
CA LEU A 269 -6.67 -27.81 12.29
C LEU A 269 -5.37 -28.19 13.02
N LEU A 270 -5.11 -27.56 14.17
CA LEU A 270 -3.93 -27.87 14.98
C LEU A 270 -3.93 -29.34 15.43
N LYS A 271 -5.05 -29.82 15.99
CA LYS A 271 -5.18 -31.20 16.46
C LYS A 271 -5.08 -32.23 15.34
N ASN A 272 -5.61 -31.90 14.15
CA ASN A 272 -5.44 -32.75 12.98
C ASN A 272 -3.98 -32.81 12.52
N LEU A 273 -3.27 -31.68 12.51
CA LEU A 273 -1.85 -31.65 12.16
C LEU A 273 -1.00 -32.45 13.15
N GLU A 274 -1.27 -32.33 14.45
CA GLU A 274 -0.62 -33.12 15.51
C GLU A 274 -0.84 -34.63 15.33
N GLU A 275 -2.09 -35.07 15.11
CA GLU A 275 -2.43 -36.48 14.91
C GLU A 275 -1.79 -37.06 13.64
N VAL A 276 -1.81 -36.31 12.55
CA VAL A 276 -1.33 -36.80 11.26
C VAL A 276 0.20 -36.84 11.21
N LEU A 277 0.86 -35.83 11.76
CA LEU A 277 2.32 -35.80 11.84
C LEU A 277 2.87 -36.62 13.01
N ASP A 278 2.01 -37.01 13.97
CA ASP A 278 2.37 -37.74 15.19
C ASP A 278 3.54 -37.04 15.91
N ILE A 279 3.33 -35.74 16.17
CA ILE A 279 4.23 -34.82 16.87
C ILE A 279 3.41 -33.84 17.71
N ASP A 280 4.01 -33.37 18.80
CA ASP A 280 3.54 -32.19 19.52
C ASP A 280 4.24 -30.96 18.94
N PHE A 281 3.47 -29.93 18.57
CA PHE A 281 4.05 -28.71 18.02
C PHE A 281 4.82 -27.93 19.10
N PRO A 282 5.98 -27.35 18.77
CA PRO A 282 6.69 -26.51 19.71
C PRO A 282 5.88 -25.26 20.01
N SER A 283 5.66 -25.01 21.30
CA SER A 283 4.88 -23.88 21.80
C SER A 283 5.80 -22.74 22.25
N PRO A 284 5.35 -21.47 22.16
CA PRO A 284 6.03 -20.35 22.80
C PRO A 284 6.25 -20.49 24.31
N THR A 285 5.49 -21.37 24.97
CA THR A 285 5.65 -21.65 26.41
C THR A 285 6.71 -22.72 26.69
N SER A 286 7.00 -23.59 25.72
CA SER A 286 7.88 -24.76 25.91
C SER A 286 9.29 -24.59 25.35
N THR A 287 9.49 -23.68 24.38
CA THR A 287 10.70 -23.62 23.56
C THR A 287 11.09 -22.18 23.26
N SER A 288 12.38 -21.85 23.27
CA SER A 288 12.87 -20.51 22.95
C SER A 288 12.85 -20.24 21.44
N LYS A 289 12.62 -18.98 21.03
CA LYS A 289 12.55 -18.59 19.60
C LYS A 289 13.90 -18.79 18.90
N GLU A 290 14.99 -18.63 19.64
CA GLU A 290 16.36 -18.76 19.15
C GLU A 290 16.71 -20.20 18.76
N GLU A 291 16.12 -21.20 19.40
CA GLU A 291 16.29 -22.62 19.07
C GLU A 291 15.57 -23.01 17.76
N LEU A 292 14.61 -22.20 17.32
CA LEU A 292 13.75 -22.44 16.16
C LEU A 292 13.99 -21.45 15.01
N SER A 293 14.85 -20.46 15.20
CA SER A 293 15.11 -19.41 14.21
C SER A 293 15.83 -19.96 12.98
N ILE A 294 15.16 -19.93 11.83
CA ILE A 294 15.67 -20.38 10.54
C ILE A 294 16.24 -19.17 9.79
N SER A 295 17.53 -18.88 10.00
CA SER A 295 18.22 -17.78 9.31
C SER A 295 19.01 -18.28 8.10
N CYS A 296 18.95 -17.54 6.98
CA CYS A 296 19.77 -17.84 5.81
C CYS A 296 21.27 -17.81 6.15
N GLY A 297 22.02 -18.85 5.78
CA GLY A 297 23.46 -18.92 6.02
C GLY A 297 24.34 -17.94 5.20
N ILE A 298 23.73 -17.10 4.35
CA ILE A 298 24.44 -16.10 3.53
C ILE A 298 24.08 -14.68 3.99
N CYS A 299 22.80 -14.32 3.98
CA CYS A 299 22.36 -12.97 4.34
C CYS A 299 21.99 -12.82 5.82
N TYR A 300 21.91 -13.92 6.58
CA TYR A 300 21.50 -13.94 7.99
C TYR A 300 20.08 -13.41 8.26
N CYS A 301 19.29 -13.14 7.20
CA CYS A 301 17.89 -12.78 7.31
C CYS A 301 17.01 -14.04 7.35
N ASN A 302 15.88 -13.93 8.04
CA ASN A 302 14.81 -14.94 8.05
C ASN A 302 13.83 -14.74 6.88
N LEU A 303 13.78 -13.53 6.32
CA LEU A 303 12.95 -13.13 5.18
C LEU A 303 13.75 -12.18 4.29
N LEU A 304 13.80 -12.45 2.99
CA LEU A 304 14.42 -11.59 1.98
C LEU A 304 13.45 -11.46 0.79
N ASP A 305 12.94 -10.26 0.53
CA ASP A 305 11.98 -10.00 -0.57
C ASP A 305 10.79 -10.98 -0.60
N GLU A 306 10.19 -11.24 0.57
CA GLU A 306 9.14 -12.25 0.80
C GLU A 306 9.56 -13.71 0.57
N GLU A 307 10.84 -13.95 0.23
CA GLU A 307 11.44 -15.27 0.15
C GLU A 307 11.99 -15.70 1.50
N VAL A 308 11.96 -17.00 1.73
CA VAL A 308 12.23 -17.62 3.01
C VAL A 308 13.31 -18.68 2.82
N PRO A 309 14.17 -18.98 3.81
CA PRO A 309 15.21 -19.98 3.62
C PRO A 309 14.57 -21.37 3.50
N ASP A 310 14.54 -21.91 2.28
CA ASP A 310 13.91 -23.20 1.94
C ASP A 310 14.91 -24.22 1.37
N VAL A 311 16.11 -23.79 0.94
CA VAL A 311 17.17 -24.69 0.46
C VAL A 311 18.08 -25.05 1.62
N VAL A 312 17.97 -26.28 2.10
CA VAL A 312 18.75 -26.75 3.25
C VAL A 312 19.92 -27.62 2.80
N CYS A 313 21.09 -27.44 3.40
CA CYS A 313 22.22 -28.34 3.19
C CYS A 313 21.91 -29.75 3.74
N GLU A 314 22.10 -30.79 2.91
CA GLU A 314 21.81 -32.18 3.27
C GLU A 314 22.82 -32.79 4.26
N GLU A 315 23.98 -32.14 4.47
CA GLU A 315 24.98 -32.57 5.44
C GLU A 315 24.46 -32.39 6.86
N LYS A 316 24.33 -33.48 7.62
CA LYS A 316 23.72 -33.49 8.97
C LYS A 316 24.42 -32.57 9.97
N ARG A 317 25.73 -32.35 9.80
CA ARG A 317 26.52 -31.43 10.65
C ARG A 317 26.34 -29.97 10.27
N CYS A 318 25.90 -29.69 9.05
CA CYS A 318 25.66 -28.33 8.56
C CYS A 318 24.19 -27.96 8.75
N GLY A 319 23.26 -28.64 8.05
CA GLY A 319 21.82 -28.40 8.14
C GLY A 319 21.39 -26.95 7.87
N GLN A 320 22.27 -26.10 7.35
CA GLN A 320 22.01 -24.68 7.22
C GLN A 320 21.00 -24.43 6.09
N PRO A 321 19.95 -23.63 6.35
CA PRO A 321 19.01 -23.19 5.33
C PRO A 321 19.53 -21.94 4.60
N PHE A 322 19.14 -21.79 3.33
CA PHE A 322 19.48 -20.66 2.47
C PHE A 322 18.24 -20.21 1.67
N HIS A 323 18.11 -18.90 1.43
CA HIS A 323 17.20 -18.39 0.39
C HIS A 323 17.67 -18.90 -0.98
N ARG A 324 16.72 -19.20 -1.87
CA ARG A 324 17.06 -19.66 -3.23
C ARG A 324 17.78 -18.56 -3.99
N THR A 325 17.36 -17.30 -3.84
CA THR A 325 18.04 -16.14 -4.44
C THR A 325 19.48 -16.03 -3.94
N CYS A 326 19.70 -16.00 -2.63
CA CYS A 326 21.05 -15.92 -2.05
C CYS A 326 21.96 -17.06 -2.54
N LEU A 327 21.46 -18.30 -2.51
CA LEU A 327 22.25 -19.46 -2.91
C LEU A 327 22.49 -19.47 -4.44
N TYR A 328 21.51 -19.05 -5.23
CA TYR A 328 21.64 -18.93 -6.68
C TYR A 328 22.71 -17.90 -7.06
N GLU A 329 22.67 -16.71 -6.46
CA GLU A 329 23.67 -15.66 -6.71
C GLU A 329 25.07 -16.11 -6.31
N TRP A 330 25.19 -16.76 -5.15
CA TRP A 330 26.43 -17.35 -4.68
C TRP A 330 27.00 -18.36 -5.68
N LEU A 331 26.22 -19.38 -6.05
CA LEU A 331 26.67 -20.44 -6.96
C LEU A 331 27.00 -19.91 -8.35
N ARG A 332 26.24 -18.92 -8.85
CA ARG A 332 26.51 -18.26 -10.13
C ARG A 332 27.86 -17.54 -10.13
N SER A 333 28.26 -16.92 -9.01
CA SER A 333 29.56 -16.24 -8.89
C SER A 333 30.76 -17.19 -8.97
N LEU A 334 30.56 -18.47 -8.63
CA LEU A 334 31.61 -19.50 -8.55
C LEU A 334 31.77 -20.33 -9.84
N SER A 335 31.14 -19.94 -10.96
CA SER A 335 31.13 -20.71 -12.22
C SER A 335 30.60 -22.14 -12.04
N SER A 336 29.61 -22.31 -11.16
CA SER A 336 28.97 -23.59 -10.85
C SER A 336 28.30 -24.23 -12.07
N ARG A 337 28.20 -25.57 -12.08
CA ARG A 337 27.62 -26.31 -13.20
C ARG A 337 26.11 -26.09 -13.25
N GLN A 338 25.62 -25.59 -14.37
CA GLN A 338 24.18 -25.50 -14.65
C GLN A 338 23.73 -26.70 -15.49
N SER A 339 22.63 -27.33 -15.09
CA SER A 339 21.90 -28.28 -15.94
C SER A 339 20.43 -27.91 -15.93
N PHE A 340 19.89 -27.55 -17.09
CA PHE A 340 18.53 -27.02 -17.25
C PHE A 340 18.27 -25.86 -16.26
N ASN A 341 17.19 -25.96 -15.47
CA ASN A 341 16.80 -25.00 -14.45
C ASN A 341 17.38 -25.34 -13.07
N THR A 342 18.47 -26.10 -12.97
CA THR A 342 19.11 -26.42 -11.68
C THR A 342 20.60 -26.08 -11.71
N MET A 343 21.04 -25.33 -10.71
CA MET A 343 22.45 -25.00 -10.47
C MET A 343 23.00 -25.96 -9.40
N PHE A 344 24.18 -26.52 -9.66
CA PHE A 344 24.87 -27.43 -8.76
C PHE A 344 26.22 -26.84 -8.35
N GLY A 345 26.51 -26.85 -7.07
CA GLY A 345 27.84 -26.51 -6.57
C GLY A 345 28.00 -26.96 -5.13
N GLU A 346 28.72 -26.16 -4.34
CA GLU A 346 29.10 -26.51 -2.98
C GLU A 346 28.47 -25.56 -1.97
N CYS A 347 28.10 -26.10 -0.80
CA CYS A 347 27.56 -25.34 0.31
C CYS A 347 28.58 -24.29 0.79
N PRO A 348 28.18 -23.00 0.96
CA PRO A 348 29.10 -21.93 1.41
C PRO A 348 29.79 -22.20 2.75
N LEU A 349 29.20 -23.04 3.61
CA LEU A 349 29.66 -23.26 4.98
C LEU A 349 30.44 -24.56 5.18
N CYS A 350 30.13 -25.61 4.43
CA CYS A 350 30.72 -26.94 4.64
C CYS A 350 31.25 -27.62 3.38
N SER A 351 31.16 -26.96 2.21
CA SER A 351 31.54 -27.48 0.91
C SER A 351 30.82 -28.77 0.46
N HIS A 352 29.81 -29.23 1.20
CA HIS A 352 28.98 -30.38 0.78
C HIS A 352 28.20 -30.03 -0.51
N PRO A 353 28.02 -30.97 -1.45
CA PRO A 353 27.25 -30.73 -2.66
C PRO A 353 25.85 -30.18 -2.38
N ILE A 354 25.49 -29.08 -3.02
CA ILE A 354 24.18 -28.44 -2.88
C ILE A 354 23.64 -28.04 -4.26
N ARG A 355 22.30 -28.03 -4.38
CA ARG A 355 21.61 -27.68 -5.62
C ARG A 355 20.50 -26.68 -5.35
N VAL A 356 20.27 -25.78 -6.30
CA VAL A 356 19.15 -24.82 -6.27
C VAL A 356 18.47 -24.81 -7.62
N LYS A 357 17.12 -24.85 -7.63
CA LYS A 357 16.38 -24.66 -8.89
C LYS A 357 16.23 -23.18 -9.16
N VAL A 358 16.65 -22.76 -10.35
CA VAL A 358 16.50 -21.42 -10.90
C VAL A 358 15.03 -21.20 -11.21
N ILE A 359 14.41 -20.24 -10.54
CA ILE A 359 13.08 -19.74 -10.89
C ILE A 359 13.32 -18.65 -11.92
N THR A 360 13.11 -18.96 -13.19
CA THR A 360 13.01 -17.93 -14.23
C THR A 360 11.73 -17.17 -13.99
N SER A 361 11.84 -15.90 -13.60
CA SER A 361 10.73 -14.95 -13.56
C SER A 361 10.18 -14.64 -14.95
#